data_AF-S6HPN3-F1
#
_entry.id   AF-S6HPN3-F1
#
_cell.length_a   1.000
_cell.length_b   1.000
_cell.length_c   1.000
_cell.angle_alpha   90.00
_cell.angle_beta   90.00
_cell.angle_gamma   90.00
#
_symmetry.space_group_name_H-M   'P 1'
#
loop_
_entity.id
_entity.type
_entity.pdbx_description
1 polymer ?
#
loop_
_entity_poly.entity_id
_entity_poly.type
_entity_poly.pdbx_seq_one_letter_code
_entity_poly.pdbx_strand_id
1 'polypeptide(L)'
;MKSRIKQLGQGMTEYIIIVALIAIAAIAVYGFFGDTLRSQMGTLSAELAGDTGASAAAQDQAKTKAGDAIKDGGKSKKLTNFKDSN
;
A
#
# COMPACT_ATOMS: atom_id res chain seq x y z
N MET A 1 -11.11 19.79 44.52
CA MET A 1 -11.37 19.05 43.26
C MET A 1 -10.77 19.83 42.10
N LYS A 2 -9.75 19.29 41.42
CA LYS A 2 -9.06 19.96 40.31
C LYS A 2 -9.87 19.69 39.03
N SER A 3 -10.63 20.67 38.57
CA SER A 3 -11.42 20.57 37.33
C SER A 3 -10.45 20.40 36.16
N ARG A 4 -10.46 19.22 35.53
CA ARG A 4 -9.78 19.03 34.23
C ARG A 4 -10.65 19.70 33.18
N ILE A 5 -10.18 20.83 32.67
CA ILE A 5 -10.77 21.51 31.52
C ILE A 5 -10.81 20.50 30.37
N LYS A 6 -12.00 20.01 30.00
CA LYS A 6 -12.18 19.22 28.79
C LYS A 6 -11.88 20.15 27.61
N GLN A 7 -10.77 19.91 26.92
CA GLN A 7 -10.42 20.69 25.73
C GLN A 7 -11.48 20.45 24.64
N LEU A 8 -12.44 21.37 24.55
CA LEU A 8 -13.39 21.45 23.44
C LEU A 8 -12.60 21.88 22.19
N GLY A 9 -12.13 20.90 21.43
CA GLY A 9 -11.31 21.10 20.23
C GLY A 9 -10.11 20.16 20.10
N GLN A 10 -9.71 19.49 21.20
CA GLN A 10 -8.59 18.53 21.17
C GLN A 10 -8.87 17.34 20.24
N GLY A 11 -10.12 16.89 20.16
CA GLY A 11 -10.49 15.78 19.28
C GLY A 11 -10.46 16.15 17.80
N MET A 12 -11.04 17.29 17.39
CA MET A 12 -11.28 17.58 15.97
C MET A 12 -9.97 17.71 15.17
N THR A 13 -8.99 18.46 15.67
CA THR A 13 -7.70 18.61 14.99
C THR A 13 -6.88 17.32 15.03
N GLU A 14 -6.93 16.56 16.13
CA GLU A 14 -6.23 15.27 16.26
C GLU A 14 -6.80 14.23 15.28
N TYR A 15 -8.13 14.17 15.14
CA TYR A 15 -8.78 13.33 14.12
C TYR A 15 -8.37 13.72 12.71
N ILE A 16 -8.32 15.02 12.40
CA ILE A 16 -7.89 15.50 11.08
C ILE A 16 -6.44 15.07 10.80
N ILE A 17 -5.55 15.18 11.79
CA ILE A 17 -4.15 14.76 11.64
C ILE A 17 -4.06 13.23 11.43
N ILE A 18 -4.76 12.43 12.23
CA ILE A 18 -4.75 10.96 12.09
C ILE A 18 -5.31 10.54 10.73
N VAL A 19 -6.42 11.14 10.29
CA VAL A 19 -7.03 10.85 8.98
C VAL A 19 -6.07 11.22 7.84
N ALA A 20 -5.41 12.38 7.92
CA ALA A 20 -4.41 12.78 6.93
C ALA A 20 -3.25 11.78 6.84
N LEU A 21 -2.75 11.27 7.97
CA LEU A 21 -1.69 10.25 8.00
C LEU A 21 -2.15 8.92 7.37
N ILE A 22 -3.38 8.48 7.67
CA ILE A 22 -3.96 7.27 7.06
C ILE A 22 -4.11 7.45 5.54
N ALA A 23 -4.58 8.61 5.08
CA ALA A 23 -4.76 8.88 3.66
C ALA A 23 -3.42 8.83 2.88
N ILE A 24 -2.35 9.40 3.45
CA ILE A 24 -1.01 9.34 2.86
C ILE A 24 -0.51 7.88 2.81
N ALA A 25 -0.69 7.11 3.88
CA ALA A 25 -0.33 5.69 3.90
C ALA A 25 -1.13 4.87 2.87
N ALA A 26 -2.41 5.18 2.71
CA ALA A 26 -3.30 4.50 1.77
C ALA A 26 -2.88 4.67 0.31
N ILE A 27 -2.35 5.84 -0.09
CA ILE A 27 -1.84 6.07 -1.45
C ILE A 27 -0.72 5.09 -1.78
N ALA A 28 0.22 4.88 -0.85
CA ALA A 28 1.33 3.95 -1.04
C ALA A 28 0.84 2.49 -1.14
N VAL A 29 -0.08 2.09 -0.26
CA VAL A 29 -0.69 0.75 -0.31
C VAL A 29 -1.45 0.55 -1.62
N TYR A 30 -2.20 1.54 -2.09
CA TYR A 30 -2.97 1.42 -3.33
C TYR A 30 -2.09 1.24 -4.57
N GLY A 31 -0.94 1.92 -4.63
CA GLY A 31 0.04 1.75 -5.72
C GLY A 31 0.65 0.35 -5.75
N PHE A 32 1.13 -0.16 -4.60
CA PHE A 32 1.81 -1.44 -4.53
C PHE A 32 0.86 -2.66 -4.55
N PHE A 33 -0.25 -2.59 -3.83
CA PHE A 33 -1.22 -3.69 -3.74
C PHE A 33 -2.26 -3.68 -4.85
N GLY A 34 -2.67 -2.51 -5.36
CA GLY A 34 -3.68 -2.43 -6.43
C GLY A 34 -3.23 -3.16 -7.69
N ASP A 35 -1.96 -3.03 -8.03
CA ASP A 35 -1.30 -3.68 -9.16
C ASP A 35 -1.21 -5.22 -9.03
N THR A 36 -1.11 -5.70 -7.79
CA THR A 36 -1.08 -7.14 -7.47
C THR A 36 -2.50 -7.71 -7.48
N LEU A 37 -3.47 -6.98 -6.88
CA LEU A 37 -4.88 -7.36 -6.88
C LEU A 37 -5.46 -7.42 -8.29
N ARG A 38 -5.14 -6.43 -9.14
CA ARG A 38 -5.57 -6.36 -10.54
C ARG A 38 -5.03 -7.55 -11.34
N SER A 39 -3.76 -7.92 -11.13
CA SER A 39 -3.13 -9.07 -11.78
C SER A 39 -3.81 -10.38 -11.36
N GLN A 40 -4.05 -10.57 -10.06
CA GLN A 40 -4.75 -11.76 -9.55
C GLN A 40 -6.20 -11.85 -10.03
N MET A 41 -6.95 -10.74 -10.07
CA MET A 41 -8.32 -10.74 -10.61
C MET A 41 -8.36 -10.99 -12.12
N GLY A 42 -7.39 -10.48 -12.88
CA GLY A 42 -7.24 -10.81 -14.30
C GLY A 42 -6.99 -12.30 -14.52
N THR A 43 -6.22 -12.91 -13.63
CA THR A 43 -5.93 -14.35 -13.64
C THR A 43 -7.15 -15.19 -13.35
N LEU A 44 -7.87 -14.87 -12.26
CA LEU A 44 -9.11 -15.56 -11.89
C LEU A 44 -10.16 -15.42 -12.99
N SER A 45 -10.23 -14.27 -13.65
CA SER A 45 -11.13 -14.05 -14.79
C SER A 45 -10.73 -14.88 -16.01
N ALA A 46 -9.43 -15.04 -16.29
CA ALA A 46 -8.93 -15.86 -17.38
C ALA A 46 -9.11 -17.37 -17.10
N GLU A 47 -8.85 -17.82 -15.86
CA GLU A 47 -9.15 -19.18 -15.40
C GLU A 47 -10.65 -19.50 -15.51
N LEU A 48 -11.51 -18.57 -15.10
CA LEU A 48 -12.96 -18.70 -15.22
C LEU A 48 -13.41 -18.73 -16.70
N ALA A 49 -12.69 -18.04 -17.59
CA ALA A 49 -12.90 -18.09 -19.03
C ALA A 49 -12.31 -19.36 -19.70
N GLY A 50 -11.66 -20.24 -18.92
CA GLY A 50 -11.09 -21.51 -19.40
C GLY A 50 -9.64 -21.42 -19.91
N ASP A 51 -8.98 -20.26 -19.77
CA ASP A 51 -7.58 -20.06 -20.15
C ASP A 51 -6.65 -20.28 -18.95
N THR A 52 -6.11 -21.49 -18.85
CA THR A 52 -5.22 -21.91 -17.75
C THR A 52 -3.77 -21.40 -17.91
N GLY A 53 -3.42 -20.85 -19.08
CA GLY A 53 -2.07 -20.31 -19.33
C GLY A 53 -1.82 -18.99 -18.63
N ALA A 54 -2.87 -18.20 -18.39
CA ALA A 54 -2.81 -16.91 -17.71
C ALA A 54 -2.35 -17.02 -16.24
N SER A 55 -2.57 -18.15 -15.59
CA SER A 55 -2.22 -18.41 -14.20
C SER A 55 -0.73 -18.47 -13.92
N ALA A 56 0.04 -19.06 -14.83
CA ALA A 56 1.48 -19.17 -14.68
C ALA A 56 2.14 -17.79 -14.82
N ALA A 57 1.77 -17.03 -15.86
CA ALA A 57 2.31 -15.70 -16.11
C ALA A 57 1.98 -14.72 -14.96
N ALA A 58 0.79 -14.81 -14.39
CA ALA A 58 0.41 -13.97 -13.26
C ALA A 58 1.07 -14.37 -11.94
N GLN A 59 1.30 -15.66 -11.70
CA GLN A 59 2.10 -16.11 -10.55
C GLN A 59 3.54 -15.59 -10.64
N ASP A 60 4.15 -15.61 -11.82
CA ASP A 60 5.51 -15.10 -12.01
C ASP A 60 5.60 -13.58 -11.83
N GLN A 61 4.59 -12.84 -12.32
CA GLN A 61 4.48 -11.41 -12.04
C GLN A 61 4.27 -11.12 -10.55
N ALA A 62 3.41 -11.89 -9.87
CA ALA A 62 3.17 -11.74 -8.43
C ALA A 62 4.43 -12.04 -7.60
N LYS A 63 5.21 -13.06 -7.97
CA LYS A 63 6.52 -13.36 -7.34
C LYS A 63 7.52 -12.23 -7.57
N THR A 64 7.60 -11.69 -8.78
CA THR A 64 8.49 -10.57 -9.11
C THR A 64 8.13 -9.34 -8.28
N LYS A 65 6.85 -8.93 -8.27
CA LYS A 65 6.36 -7.80 -7.47
C LYS A 65 6.55 -8.00 -5.97
N ALA A 66 6.32 -9.21 -5.46
CA ALA A 66 6.60 -9.54 -4.06
C ALA A 66 8.10 -9.42 -3.73
N GLY A 67 8.97 -9.88 -4.63
CA GLY A 67 10.42 -9.72 -4.50
C GLY A 67 10.86 -8.26 -4.49
N ASP A 68 10.28 -7.43 -5.35
CA ASP A 68 10.59 -6.00 -5.40
C ASP A 68 10.03 -5.24 -4.20
N ALA A 69 8.84 -5.59 -3.71
CA ALA A 69 8.29 -5.05 -2.46
C ALA A 69 9.16 -5.38 -1.24
N ILE A 70 9.73 -6.60 -1.18
CA ILE A 70 10.67 -6.98 -0.11
C ILE A 70 11.98 -6.18 -0.23
N LYS A 71 12.51 -6.01 -1.45
CA LYS A 71 13.71 -5.17 -1.68
C LYS A 71 13.46 -3.71 -1.29
N ASP A 72 12.30 -3.17 -1.63
CA ASP A 72 11.94 -1.80 -1.31
C ASP A 72 11.62 -1.58 0.17
N GLY A 73 11.07 -2.58 0.85
CA GLY A 73 10.88 -2.58 2.30
C GLY A 73 12.21 -2.70 3.07
N GLY A 74 13.21 -3.38 2.50
CA GLY A 74 14.57 -3.47 3.05
C GLY A 74 15.46 -2.24 2.78
N LYS A 75 15.09 -1.39 1.82
CA LYS A 75 15.78 -0.12 1.57
C LYS A 75 15.38 0.89 2.64
N SER A 76 16.33 1.25 3.51
CA SER A 76 16.18 2.41 4.40
C SER A 76 16.04 3.68 3.55
N LYS A 77 14.80 4.15 3.32
CA LYS A 77 14.52 5.42 2.63
C LYS A 77 14.95 6.59 3.53
N LYS A 78 16.25 6.91 3.51
CA LYS A 78 16.82 8.12 4.13
C LYS A 78 16.90 9.24 3.11
N LEU A 79 16.90 10.51 3.55
CA LEU A 79 16.97 11.68 2.66
C LEU A 79 18.12 11.63 1.65
N THR A 80 19.21 10.93 1.99
CA THR A 80 20.38 10.74 1.14
C THR A 80 20.13 9.85 -0.08
N ASN A 81 19.13 8.95 -0.02
CA ASN A 81 18.88 7.93 -1.05
C ASN A 81 17.65 8.26 -1.92
N PHE A 82 17.04 9.43 -1.72
CA PHE A 82 15.84 9.85 -2.46
C PHE A 82 16.15 10.25 -3.91
N LYS A 83 17.40 10.61 -4.23
CA LYS A 83 17.84 10.96 -5.59
C LYS A 83 18.21 9.76 -6.46
N ASP A 84 18.49 8.61 -5.87
CA ASP A 84 19.01 7.45 -6.61
C ASP A 84 17.93 6.48 -7.10
N SER A 85 16.65 6.80 -6.88
CA SER A 85 15.52 5.91 -7.22
C SER A 85 14.60 6.47 -8.32
N ASN A 86 15.07 7.41 -9.15
CA ASN A 86 14.33 7.90 -10.32
C ASN A 86 15.02 7.52 -11.62
#